data_AF-A0A3M1NSV9-F1
#
_entry.id   AF-A0A3M1NSV9-F1
#
_cell.length_a   1.000
_cell.length_b   1.000
_cell.length_c   1.000
_cell.angle_alpha   90.00
_cell.angle_beta   90.00
_cell.angle_gamma   90.00
#
_symmetry.space_group_name_H-M   'P 1'
#
loop_
_entity.id
_entity.type
_entity.pdbx_description
1 polymer ?
#
loop_
_entity_poly.entity_id
_entity_poly.type
_entity_poly.pdbx_seq_one_letter_code
_entity_poly.pdbx_strand_id
1 'polypeptide(L)'
;MLMDPDVIAKTIPGCESMKAIGEDEYEAQLSLGIAAFKGRYGSKVKLFDKKPPESFKLNIEGKGARGFLRGDVAIRLEEQGPDTILHYA
;
A
#
# COMPACT_ATOMS: atom_id res chain seq x y z
N MET A 1 11.91 1.70 -9.50
CA MET A 1 10.70 2.08 -10.28
C MET A 1 9.54 2.11 -9.29
N LEU A 2 8.57 3.04 -9.35
CA LEU A 2 7.57 3.19 -8.27
C LEU A 2 6.60 2.02 -8.08
N MET A 3 6.51 1.12 -9.07
CA MET A 3 5.78 -0.16 -8.95
C MET A 3 6.62 -1.28 -8.31
N ASP A 4 7.83 -0.95 -7.86
CA ASP A 4 8.64 -1.86 -7.09
C ASP A 4 8.00 -2.05 -5.70
N PRO A 5 7.78 -3.30 -5.26
CA PRO A 5 7.16 -3.56 -3.98
C PRO A 5 7.93 -2.95 -2.79
N ASP A 6 9.26 -2.84 -2.85
CA ASP A 6 10.02 -2.17 -1.79
C ASP A 6 9.74 -0.66 -1.74
N VAL A 7 9.36 -0.05 -2.88
CA VAL A 7 8.91 1.35 -2.94
C VAL A 7 7.48 1.48 -2.43
N ILE A 8 6.58 0.59 -2.84
CA ILE A 8 5.18 0.58 -2.39
C ILE A 8 5.12 0.39 -0.86
N ALA A 9 5.93 -0.49 -0.29
CA ALA A 9 5.98 -0.69 1.15
C ALA A 9 6.36 0.61 1.90
N LYS A 10 7.29 1.39 1.35
CA LYS A 10 7.75 2.65 1.95
C LYS A 10 6.75 3.79 1.84
N THR A 11 5.84 3.74 0.87
CA THR A 11 4.81 4.78 0.71
C THR A 11 3.56 4.51 1.54
N ILE A 12 3.36 3.29 2.04
CA ILE A 12 2.24 2.93 2.92
C ILE A 12 2.55 3.37 4.36
N PRO A 13 1.78 4.31 4.95
CA PRO A 13 2.01 4.77 6.32
C PRO A 13 1.95 3.63 7.33
N GLY A 14 2.97 3.54 8.20
CA GLY A 14 3.03 2.53 9.24
C GLY A 14 3.40 1.12 8.77
N CYS A 15 3.81 0.93 7.52
CA CYS A 15 4.29 -0.37 7.04
C CYS A 15 5.63 -0.73 7.69
N GLU A 16 5.62 -1.79 8.51
CA GLU A 16 6.80 -2.32 9.18
C GLU A 16 7.49 -3.42 8.36
N SER A 17 6.69 -4.20 7.62
CA SER A 17 7.19 -5.23 6.71
C SER A 17 6.20 -5.49 5.59
N MET A 18 6.72 -5.88 4.42
CA MET A 18 5.92 -6.35 3.30
C MET A 18 6.66 -7.48 2.59
N LYS A 19 5.98 -8.60 2.35
CA LYS A 19 6.54 -9.80 1.72
C LYS A 19 5.64 -10.23 0.57
N ALA A 20 6.23 -10.43 -0.61
CA ALA A 20 5.51 -11.01 -1.74
C ALA A 20 5.11 -12.46 -1.41
N ILE A 21 3.83 -12.78 -1.63
CA ILE A 21 3.26 -14.12 -1.46
C ILE A 21 2.65 -14.68 -2.75
N GLY A 22 2.61 -13.87 -3.81
CA GLY A 22 2.12 -14.24 -5.13
C GLY A 22 2.34 -13.13 -6.15
N GLU A 23 1.79 -13.30 -7.35
CA GLU A 23 1.76 -12.24 -8.35
C GLU A 23 0.85 -11.11 -7.87
N ASP A 24 1.41 -9.92 -7.68
CA ASP A 24 0.70 -8.74 -7.17
C ASP A 24 0.07 -8.89 -5.79
N GLU A 25 0.45 -9.91 -5.03
CA GLU A 25 -0.08 -10.19 -3.69
C GLU A 25 1.02 -10.18 -2.64
N TYR A 26 0.75 -9.47 -1.54
CA TYR A 26 1.71 -9.23 -0.48
C TYR A 26 1.08 -9.42 0.89
N GLU A 27 1.85 -9.95 1.83
CA GLU A 27 1.56 -9.87 3.25
C GLU A 27 2.36 -8.73 3.86
N ALA A 28 1.68 -7.84 4.58
CA ALA A 28 2.29 -6.70 5.24
C ALA A 28 1.91 -6.63 6.73
N GLN A 29 2.79 -6.05 7.53
CA GLN A 29 2.50 -5.67 8.92
C GLN A 29 2.38 -4.16 8.98
N LEU A 30 1.18 -3.68 9.33
CA LEU A 30 0.87 -2.26 9.43
C LEU A 30 0.74 -1.87 10.90
N SER A 31 1.48 -0.85 11.32
CA SER A 31 1.41 -0.21 12.62
C SER A 31 0.89 1.21 12.45
N LEU A 32 -0.42 1.39 12.65
CA LEU A 32 -1.06 2.69 12.50
C LEU A 32 -1.10 3.39 13.86
N GLY A 33 -0.48 4.56 13.95
CA GLY A 33 -0.36 5.34 15.19
C GLY A 33 -1.49 6.34 15.44
N ILE A 34 -2.49 6.41 14.55
CA ILE A 34 -3.59 7.39 14.63
C ILE A 34 -4.54 6.95 15.75
N ALA A 35 -4.95 7.84 16.65
CA ALA A 35 -5.62 7.50 17.91
C ALA A 35 -6.80 6.50 17.78
N ALA A 36 -7.60 6.60 16.71
CA ALA A 36 -8.72 5.69 16.44
C ALA A 36 -8.30 4.29 15.94
N PHE A 37 -7.09 4.16 15.39
CA PHE A 37 -6.56 2.98 14.71
C PHE A 37 -5.28 2.43 15.36
N LYS A 38 -4.97 2.83 16.61
CA LYS A 38 -3.74 2.43 17.30
C LYS A 38 -3.67 0.91 17.46
N GLY A 39 -2.80 0.26 16.68
CA GLY A 39 -2.62 -1.18 16.72
C GLY A 39 -1.73 -1.72 15.61
N ARG A 40 -1.38 -3.01 15.74
CA ARG A 40 -0.69 -3.79 14.72
C ARG A 40 -1.71 -4.63 13.95
N TYR A 41 -1.62 -4.59 12.63
CA TYR A 41 -2.51 -5.27 11.72
C TYR A 41 -1.69 -6.15 10.79
N GLY A 42 -1.97 -7.45 10.80
CA GLY A 42 -1.54 -8.33 9.72
C GLY A 42 -2.46 -8.09 8.54
N SER A 43 -1.91 -7.63 7.43
CA SER A 43 -2.67 -7.25 6.25
C SER A 43 -2.24 -7.98 5.00
N LYS A 44 -3.21 -8.28 4.14
CA LYS A 44 -2.99 -8.70 2.77
C LYS A 44 -3.18 -7.48 1.87
N VAL A 45 -2.21 -7.25 0.99
CA VAL A 45 -2.22 -6.18 0.00
C VAL A 45 -2.27 -6.82 -1.37
N LYS A 46 -3.18 -6.37 -2.22
CA LYS A 46 -3.29 -6.81 -3.62
C LYS A 46 -3.17 -5.62 -4.56
N LEU A 47 -2.27 -5.71 -5.52
CA LEU A 47 -2.18 -4.77 -6.62
C LEU A 47 -3.10 -5.22 -7.76
N PHE A 48 -3.79 -4.27 -8.38
CA PHE A 48 -4.65 -4.53 -9.53
C PHE A 48 -4.80 -3.28 -10.39
N ASP A 49 -5.42 -3.42 -11.58
CA ASP A 49 -5.63 -2.31 -12.53
C ASP A 49 -4.33 -1.53 -12.81
N LYS A 50 -3.23 -2.28 -12.99
CA LYS A 50 -1.90 -1.74 -13.24
C LYS A 50 -1.81 -1.20 -14.66
N LYS A 51 -1.38 0.05 -14.79
CA LYS A 51 -1.02 0.71 -16.05
C LYS A 51 0.39 1.28 -15.91
N PRO A 52 1.45 0.46 -16.07
CA PRO A 52 2.82 0.94 -15.91
C PRO A 52 3.18 1.97 -17.01
N PRO A 53 3.88 3.06 -16.68
CA PRO A 53 4.32 3.53 -15.35
C PRO A 53 3.33 4.48 -14.64
N GLU A 54 2.13 4.67 -15.17
CA GLU A 54 1.23 5.78 -14.82
C GLU A 54 0.34 5.53 -13.60
N SER A 55 -0.17 4.33 -13.37
CA SER A 55 -1.12 4.10 -12.27
C SER A 55 -1.26 2.65 -11.83
N PHE A 56 -1.73 2.44 -10.60
CA PHE A 56 -2.15 1.14 -10.09
C PHE A 56 -3.13 1.32 -8.93
N LYS A 57 -3.90 0.28 -8.61
CA LYS A 57 -4.76 0.25 -7.43
C LYS A 57 -4.27 -0.76 -6.41
N LEU A 58 -4.51 -0.46 -5.14
CA LEU A 58 -4.18 -1.29 -3.99
C LEU A 58 -5.48 -1.63 -3.27
N ASN A 59 -5.70 -2.91 -3.00
CA ASN A 59 -6.69 -3.36 -2.04
C ASN A 59 -5.95 -3.87 -0.81
N ILE A 60 -6.30 -3.35 0.36
CA ILE A 60 -5.65 -3.65 1.63
C ILE A 60 -6.71 -4.23 2.55
N GLU A 61 -6.53 -5.47 2.98
CA GLU A 61 -7.37 -6.12 3.98
C GLU A 61 -6.51 -6.50 5.19
N GLY A 62 -6.71 -5.81 6.32
CA GLY A 62 -6.01 -6.04 7.57
C GLY A 62 -6.87 -6.68 8.65
N LYS A 63 -6.27 -7.51 9.49
CA LYS A 63 -6.85 -7.95 10.77
C LYS A 63 -5.90 -7.61 11.90
N GLY A 64 -6.43 -6.97 12.93
CA GLY A 64 -5.72 -6.62 14.15
C GLY A 64 -6.49 -7.10 15.37
N ALA A 65 -5.89 -6.96 16.55
CA ALA A 65 -6.46 -7.43 17.82
C ALA A 65 -7.84 -6.82 18.15
N ARG A 66 -8.17 -5.67 17.56
CA ARG A 66 -9.40 -4.90 17.85
C ARG A 66 -10.38 -4.83 16.68
N GLY A 67 -10.11 -5.51 15.57
CA GLY A 67 -11.02 -5.50 14.41
C GLY A 67 -10.34 -5.78 13.08
N PHE A 68 -11.03 -5.42 11.99
CA PHE A 68 -10.55 -5.53 10.62
C PHE A 68 -10.40 -4.14 10.00
N LEU A 69 -9.44 -4.00 9.10
CA LEU A 69 -9.20 -2.83 8.26
C LEU A 69 -9.48 -3.25 6.81
N ARG A 70 -10.20 -2.41 6.07
CA ARG A 70 -10.27 -2.50 4.62
C ARG A 70 -10.00 -1.13 4.03
N GLY A 71 -9.16 -1.08 3.01
CA GLY A 71 -8.85 0.13 2.29
C GLY A 71 -8.63 -0.17 0.82
N ASP A 72 -9.22 0.65 -0.03
CA ASP A 72 -8.95 0.69 -1.45
C ASP A 72 -8.21 2.00 -1.72
N VAL A 73 -7.09 1.94 -2.43
CA VAL A 73 -6.29 3.12 -2.76
C VAL A 73 -5.99 3.12 -4.25
N ALA A 74 -6.29 4.23 -4.92
CA ALA A 74 -5.87 4.44 -6.30
C ALA A 74 -4.63 5.32 -6.34
N ILE A 75 -3.54 4.82 -6.92
CA ILE A 75 -2.29 5.57 -7.11
C ILE A 75 -2.14 5.97 -8.57
N ARG A 76 -1.88 7.25 -8.81
CA ARG A 76 -1.47 7.77 -10.12
C ARG A 76 -0.16 8.53 -9.99
N LEU A 77 0.74 8.30 -10.92
CA LEU A 77 2.05 8.92 -11.02
C LEU A 77 2.02 9.88 -12.21
N GLU A 78 2.45 11.10 -11.96
CA GLU A 78 2.55 12.15 -12.97
C GLU A 78 4.00 12.62 -13.03
N GLU A 79 4.58 12.57 -14.22
CA GLU A 79 5.94 13.05 -14.46
C GLU A 79 5.94 14.58 -14.45
N GLN A 80 6.82 15.17 -13.64
CA GLN A 80 6.99 16.61 -13.53
C GLN A 80 8.47 16.98 -13.71
N GLY A 81 8.95 16.89 -14.96
CA GLY A 81 10.36 17.13 -15.27
C GLY A 81 11.27 16.11 -14.59
N PRO A 82 12.23 16.51 -13.73
CA PRO A 82 13.04 15.56 -12.98
C PRO A 82 12.30 14.90 -11.80
N ASP A 83 11.12 15.40 -11.44
CA ASP A 83 10.33 14.97 -10.29
C ASP A 83 9.14 14.07 -10.70
N THR A 84 8.54 13.39 -9.72
CA THR A 84 7.29 12.63 -9.90
C THR A 84 6.28 13.04 -8.84
N ILE A 85 5.11 13.49 -9.27
CA ILE A 85 3.97 13.72 -8.38
C ILE A 85 3.22 12.39 -8.20
N LEU A 86 3.01 12.02 -6.94
CA LEU A 86 2.18 10.88 -6.55
C LEU A 86 0.81 11.36 -6.09
N HIS A 87 -0.21 11.02 -6.86
CA HIS A 87 -1.62 11.22 -6.53
C HIS A 87 -2.19 9.96 -5.87
N TYR A 88 -2.91 10.12 -4.77
CA TYR A 88 -3.59 9.02 -4.08
C TYR A 88 -5.02 9.41 -3.69
N ALA A 89 -5.94 8.46 -3.78
CA ALA A 89 -7.35 8.61 -3.40
C ALA A 89 -7.88 7.32 -2.76
#